data_AF-A0A6J5DZW1-F1
#
_entry.id   AF-A0A6J5DZW1-F1
#
_cell.length_a   1.000
_cell.length_b   1.000
_cell.length_c   1.000
_cell.angle_alpha   90.00
_cell.angle_beta   90.00
_cell.angle_gamma   90.00
#
_symmetry.space_group_name_H-M   'P 1'
#
loop_
_entity.id
_entity.type
_entity.pdbx_description
1 polymer ?
#
loop_
_entity_poly.entity_id
_entity_poly.type
_entity_poly.pdbx_seq_one_letter_code
_entity_poly.pdbx_strand_id
1 'polypeptide(L)' 'MNRQHLTRHALSAHLRVSHENDRLREVLALIADIAEGSTTANSLPNIARLARVALVGSPPADPTLQHPEVS' A
#
# COMPACT_ATOMS: atom_id res chain seq x y z
N MET A 1 -1.64 -31.14 -8.74
CA MET A 1 -1.47 -29.69 -8.48
C MET A 1 0.02 -29.36 -8.61
N ASN A 2 0.42 -28.52 -9.56
CA ASN A 2 1.83 -28.34 -9.93
C ASN A 2 2.54 -27.34 -9.00
N ARG A 3 3.47 -27.84 -8.15
CA ARG A 3 4.16 -27.10 -7.08
C ARG A 3 4.93 -25.87 -7.59
N GLN A 4 5.43 -25.92 -8.83
CA GLN A 4 6.18 -24.82 -9.46
C GLN A 4 5.29 -23.61 -9.80
N HIS A 5 4.00 -23.83 -10.10
CA HIS A 5 3.08 -22.73 -10.33
C HIS A 5 2.74 -22.01 -9.02
N LEU A 6 2.51 -22.76 -7.94
CA LEU A 6 2.21 -22.20 -6.61
C LEU A 6 3.34 -21.31 -6.10
N THR A 7 4.61 -21.72 -6.27
CA THR A 7 5.77 -20.93 -5.85
C THR A 7 5.93 -19.66 -6.68
N ARG A 8 5.63 -19.70 -7.99
CA ARG A 8 5.69 -18.53 -8.86
C ARG A 8 4.60 -17.51 -8.53
N HIS A 9 3.38 -17.98 -8.25
CA HIS A 9 2.29 -17.13 -7.80
C HIS A 9 2.60 -16.47 -6.45
N ALA A 10 3.07 -17.25 -5.47
CA ALA A 10 3.48 -16.73 -4.16
C ALA A 10 4.57 -15.65 -4.26
N LEU A 11 5.59 -15.88 -5.11
CA LEU A 11 6.64 -14.89 -5.34
C LEU A 11 6.09 -13.61 -5.99
N SER A 12 5.22 -13.74 -7.00
CA SER A 12 4.60 -12.56 -7.64
C SER A 12 3.71 -11.76 -6.67
N ALA A 13 2.97 -12.44 -5.80
CA ALA A 13 2.17 -11.80 -4.75
C ALA A 13 3.06 -11.08 -3.74
N HIS A 14 4.14 -11.73 -3.29
CA HIS A 14 5.10 -11.14 -2.36
C HIS A 14 5.78 -9.88 -2.93
N LEU A 15 6.28 -9.96 -4.17
CA LEU A 15 6.89 -8.80 -4.85
C LEU A 15 5.90 -7.66 -5.01
N ARG A 16 4.64 -7.96 -5.34
CA ARG A 16 3.58 -6.96 -5.44
C ARG A 16 3.32 -6.30 -4.09
N VAL A 17 3.17 -7.08 -3.02
CA VAL A 17 2.94 -6.55 -1.67
C VAL A 17 4.11 -5.67 -1.21
N SER A 18 5.35 -6.08 -1.49
CA SER A 18 6.54 -5.27 -1.16
C SER A 18 6.49 -3.93 -1.88
N HIS A 19 6.21 -3.93 -3.19
CA HIS A 19 6.16 -2.70 -3.98
C HIS A 19 5.02 -1.76 -3.54
N GLU A 20 3.83 -2.30 -3.24
CA GLU A 20 2.73 -1.52 -2.67
C GLU A 20 3.10 -0.93 -1.29
N ASN A 21 3.83 -1.69 -0.47
CA ASN A 21 4.25 -1.23 0.85
C ASN A 21 5.25 -0.07 0.75
N ASP A 22 6.25 -0.18 -0.13
CA ASP A 22 7.23 0.88 -0.36
C ASP A 22 6.57 2.15 -0.90
N ARG A 23 5.65 2.00 -1.86
CA ARG A 23 4.83 3.10 -2.38
C ARG A 23 3.97 3.75 -1.28
N LEU A 24 3.36 2.96 -0.40
CA LEU A 24 2.54 3.49 0.69
C LEU A 24 3.40 4.26 1.70
N ARG A 25 4.59 3.75 2.04
CA ARG A 25 5.54 4.43 2.91
C ARG A 25 5.96 5.78 2.35
N GLU A 26 6.24 5.85 1.05
CA GLU A 26 6.60 7.11 0.38
C GLU A 26 5.46 8.13 0.44
N VAL A 27 4.22 7.72 0.18
CA VAL A 27 3.07 8.61 0.30
C VAL A 27 2.86 9.09 1.74
N LEU A 28 3.04 8.21 2.73
CA LEU A 28 2.93 8.59 4.14
C LEU A 28 4.01 9.58 4.55
N ALA A 29 5.24 9.44 4.06
CA ALA A 29 6.30 10.41 4.29
C ALA A 29 5.93 11.79 3.71
N LEU A 30 5.42 11.84 2.47
CA LEU A 30 4.96 13.09 1.86
C LEU A 30 3.80 13.74 2.64
N ILE A 31 2.88 12.94 3.18
CA ILE A 31 1.78 13.44 4.01
C ILE A 31 2.34 14.01 5.33
N ALA A 32 3.29 13.32 5.96
CA ALA A 32 3.94 13.79 7.19
C ALA A 32 4.65 15.12 6.93
N ASP A 33 5.42 15.24 5.85
CA ASP A 33 6.11 16.48 5.47
C ASP A 33 5.14 17.65 5.29
N ILE A 34 3.99 17.43 4.64
CA ILE A 34 2.95 18.46 4.46
C ILE A 34 2.29 18.83 5.79
N ALA A 35 2.12 17.87 6.70
CA ALA A 35 1.47 18.06 7.99
C ALA A 35 2.39 18.74 9.03
N GLU A 36 3.69 18.43 9.00
CA GLU A 36 4.70 19.03 9.89
C GLU A 36 5.14 20.42 9.43
N GLY A 37 5.01 20.72 8.13
CA GLY A 37 5.24 22.04 7.58
C GLY A 37 4.19 23.09 7.99
N SER A 38 4.33 24.32 7.44
CA SER A 38 3.32 25.36 7.62
C SER A 38 2.05 24.96 6.87
N THR A 39 1.02 24.54 7.62
CA THR A 39 -0.26 24.13 7.05
C THR A 39 -0.95 25.34 6.42
N THR A 40 -1.05 25.34 5.09
CA THR A 40 -1.80 26.32 4.33
C THR A 40 -3.23 25.80 4.08
N ALA A 41 -4.12 26.66 3.58
CA ALA A 41 -5.48 26.26 3.22
C ALA A 41 -5.53 25.05 2.26
N ASN A 42 -4.46 24.80 1.51
CA ASN A 42 -4.35 23.70 0.55
C ASN A 42 -3.71 22.42 1.10
N SER A 43 -3.19 22.43 2.34
CA SER A 43 -2.52 21.26 2.93
C SER A 43 -3.48 20.08 3.08
N LEU A 44 -4.69 20.30 3.62
CA LEU A 44 -5.67 19.24 3.83
C LEU A 44 -6.20 18.63 2.51
N PRO A 45 -6.61 19.43 1.48
CA PRO A 45 -6.95 18.89 0.17
C PRO A 45 -5.81 18.10 -0.50
N ASN A 46 -4.57 18.56 -0.36
CA ASN A 46 -3.41 17.87 -0.92
C ASN A 46 -3.13 16.53 -0.24
N ILE A 47 -3.20 16.47 1.09
CA ILE A 47 -3.09 15.23 1.86
C ILE A 47 -4.19 14.23 1.43
N ALA A 48 -5.44 14.68 1.34
CA ALA A 48 -6.55 13.84 0.92
C ALA A 48 -6.36 13.28 -0.50
N ARG A 49 -5.84 14.10 -1.44
CA ARG A 49 -5.53 13.69 -2.80
C ARG A 49 -4.43 12.63 -2.83
N LEU A 50 -3.34 12.82 -2.08
CA LEU A 50 -2.24 11.88 -1.98
C LEU A 50 -2.70 10.54 -1.40
N ALA A 51 -3.44 10.57 -0.28
CA ALA A 51 -4.00 9.38 0.34
C ALA A 51 -4.93 8.61 -0.62
N ARG A 52 -5.82 9.31 -1.33
CA ARG A 52 -6.72 8.66 -2.29
C ARG A 52 -5.95 8.00 -3.44
N VAL A 53 -4.94 8.66 -3.99
CA VAL A 53 -4.13 8.08 -5.07
C VAL A 53 -3.38 6.85 -4.58
N ALA A 54 -2.84 6.86 -3.35
CA ALA A 54 -2.23 5.68 -2.74
C ALA A 54 -3.21 4.51 -2.68
N LEU A 55 -4.42 4.74 -2.19
CA LEU A 55 -5.41 3.69 -1.97
C LEU A 55 -6.07 3.16 -3.26
N VAL A 56 -6.31 4.02 -4.26
CA VAL A 56 -6.97 3.62 -5.53
C VAL A 56 -6.05 2.78 -6.41
N GLY A 57 -4.73 2.96 -6.30
CA GLY A 57 -3.76 2.14 -7.03
C GLY A 57 -3.60 0.73 -6.48
N SER A 58 -4.02 0.49 -5.23
CA SER A 58 -3.84 -0.82 -4.59
C SER A 58 -4.93 -1.79 -5.05
N PRO A 59 -4.58 -3.04 -5.41
CA PRO A 59 -5.57 -4.09 -5.61
C PRO A 59 -6.42 -4.28 -4.34
N PRO A 60 -7.64 -4.83 -4.46
CA PRO A 60 -8.39 -5.27 -3.29
C PRO A 60 -7.49 -6.18 -2.44
N ALA A 61 -7.56 -5.98 -1.11
CA ALA A 61 -6.79 -6.78 -0.17
C ALA A 61 -7.00 -8.27 -0.47
N ASP A 62 -5.91 -9.01 -0.61
CA ASP A 62 -5.97 -10.44 -0.87
C ASP A 62 -6.66 -11.11 0.32
N PRO A 63 -7.85 -11.71 0.15
CA PRO A 63 -8.58 -12.33 1.26
C PRO A 63 -7.79 -13.47 1.90
N THR A 64 -6.81 -14.05 1.20
CA THR A 64 -5.95 -15.10 1.75
C THR A 64 -4.87 -14.58 2.70
N LEU A 65 -4.60 -13.26 2.72
CA LEU A 65 -3.66 -12.61 3.63
C LEU A 65 -4.36 -11.94 4.83
N GLN A 66 -5.69 -11.84 4.82
CA GLN A 66 -6.48 -11.21 5.90
C GLN A 66 -6.75 -12.14 7.10
N HIS A 67 -6.46 -13.44 6.97
CA HIS A 67 -6.51 -14.40 8.06
C HIS A 67 -5.14 -15.08 8.23
N PRO A 68 -4.26 -14.59 9.14
CA PRO A 68 -3.33 -15.50 9.77
C PRO A 68 -4.19 -16.40 10.67
N GLU A 69 -4.51 -17.60 10.20
CA GLU A 69 -5.05 -18.62 11.10
C GLU A 69 -4.02 -18.83 12.21
N VAL A 70 -4.39 -18.32 13.38
CA VAL A 70 -3.78 -18.67 14.64
C VAL A 70 -4.21 -20.11 14.90
N SER A 71 -3.34 -21.07 14.60
CA SER A 71 -3.38 -22.46 15.11
C SER A 71 -1.99 -23.08 15.01
#